data_AF-A0A7V9L7B2-F1
#
_entry.id   AF-A0A7V9L7B2-F1
#
_cell.length_a   1.000
_cell.length_b   1.000
_cell.length_c   1.000
_cell.angle_alpha   90.00
_cell.angle_beta   90.00
_cell.angle_gamma   90.00
#
_symmetry.space_group_name_H-M   'P 1'
#
loop_
_entity.id
_entity.type
_entity.pdbx_description
1 polymer ?
#
loop_
_entity_poly.entity_id
_entity_poly.type
_entity_poly.pdbx_seq_one_letter_code
_entity_poly.pdbx_strand_id
1 'polypeptide(L)'
;MLRKLGLAAALGGALFATDARDAHAFCGFYINGAGGEMFNNATQVVLMRSGTRTVLSMQNNYQGPPQDFALVIPVPVVLKETDVKTLSKDVFAKVDVMGAPRLVEYWEQDPCAPPHPPYEMAPTTAMESGSAGGDASPQGYGVKIEAQFAVGEYDIVILSATESTGLDRYLRDQKYKIPAGAEPLLRPYVEGGSKFFVAKVNPKKVTFVNGMANLSPLRFHYDSDEFSLPIRLGLANAKDKQDLIVSILSPGQRYEMANYKNATIPTNLDVKDEVRDRFGEFYAALFDRTVQQNPGAVITEYAWDAGTCDPCPGPQLDGGDFVTLGADVMSNANTGYGSFVLTRLHARYGKTDAPNDLVFKKAGPIVGGREQHDASGKLEERARVDQDGANNFQGRYAIRHAWTGPVKCENPKRGIWGGPPGGGEPTQKVATDVAFAPRGKVQLSNLVAQDVPEIGVKAGVPLPGGAGFTNKPQGCGCQSGGGTDVVVAGLAFAGLILLGRRRRKS
;
A
#
# COMPACT_ATOMS: atom_id res chain seq x y z
N MET A 1 56.12 -50.13 -5.52
CA MET A 1 55.20 -49.56 -6.55
C MET A 1 53.97 -49.08 -5.79
N LEU A 2 53.82 -47.80 -5.46
CA LEU A 2 53.30 -46.70 -6.31
C LEU A 2 51.99 -47.03 -7.04
N ARG A 3 50.85 -46.54 -6.52
CA ARG A 3 49.98 -45.49 -7.14
C ARG A 3 48.82 -45.14 -6.18
N LYS A 4 48.75 -43.88 -5.74
CA LYS A 4 47.72 -42.85 -6.08
C LYS A 4 46.38 -43.05 -5.36
N LEU A 5 46.04 -42.21 -4.38
CA LEU A 5 45.38 -40.88 -4.51
C LEU A 5 43.92 -40.97 -4.97
N GLY A 6 43.00 -40.38 -4.18
CA GLY A 6 41.58 -40.26 -4.54
C GLY A 6 40.67 -39.84 -3.39
N LEU A 7 40.99 -38.76 -2.69
CA LEU A 7 40.12 -38.20 -1.64
C LEU A 7 38.90 -37.53 -2.32
N ALA A 8 37.69 -38.04 -2.09
CA ALA A 8 36.44 -37.45 -2.58
C ALA A 8 35.59 -36.98 -1.39
N ALA A 9 35.75 -35.72 -1.00
CA ALA A 9 34.92 -35.08 0.02
C ALA A 9 33.64 -34.54 -0.62
N ALA A 10 32.51 -35.21 -0.39
CA ALA A 10 31.20 -34.75 -0.82
C ALA A 10 30.66 -33.68 0.14
N LEU A 11 30.92 -32.41 -0.16
CA LEU A 11 30.26 -31.28 0.51
C LEU A 11 28.89 -31.04 -0.12
N GLY A 12 27.86 -31.64 0.47
CA GLY A 12 26.46 -31.35 0.14
C GLY A 12 26.08 -29.96 0.64
N GLY A 13 26.07 -28.98 -0.27
CA GLY A 13 25.57 -27.64 0.03
C GLY A 13 24.05 -27.63 0.16
N ALA A 14 23.54 -27.59 1.40
CA ALA A 14 22.13 -27.35 1.65
C ALA A 14 21.78 -25.90 1.27
N LEU A 15 21.06 -25.72 0.17
CA LEU A 15 20.41 -24.45 -0.16
C LEU A 15 19.27 -24.18 0.84
N PHE A 16 19.59 -23.43 1.88
CA PHE A 16 18.56 -22.75 2.67
C PHE A 16 17.95 -21.64 1.82
N ALA A 17 16.83 -21.94 1.16
CA ALA A 17 15.95 -20.92 0.63
C ALA A 17 15.40 -20.12 1.82
N THR A 18 16.02 -18.98 2.10
CA THR A 18 15.48 -18.00 3.04
C THR A 18 14.33 -17.28 2.36
N ASP A 19 13.11 -17.76 2.55
CA ASP A 19 11.91 -16.99 2.24
C ASP A 19 11.98 -15.66 3.00
N ALA A 20 12.18 -14.57 2.26
CA ALA A 20 12.01 -13.23 2.79
C ALA A 20 10.53 -13.08 3.14
N ARG A 21 10.22 -13.14 4.44
CA ARG A 21 8.86 -12.90 4.93
C ARG A 21 8.70 -11.40 5.13
N ASP A 22 7.94 -10.79 4.22
CA ASP A 22 7.56 -9.39 4.33
C ASP A 22 6.90 -9.13 5.69
N ALA A 23 7.29 -8.01 6.30
CA ALA A 23 6.77 -7.53 7.57
C ALA A 23 6.18 -6.14 7.30
N HIS A 24 4.91 -5.93 7.64
CA HIS A 24 4.11 -4.82 7.11
C HIS A 24 3.71 -3.80 8.16
N ALA A 25 3.30 -2.62 7.68
CA ALA A 25 3.07 -1.44 8.49
C ALA A 25 1.97 -1.61 9.52
N PHE A 26 2.11 -0.95 10.67
CA PHE A 26 1.11 -0.95 11.73
C PHE A 26 1.16 0.36 12.55
N CYS A 27 0.00 0.87 12.95
CA CYS A 27 -0.19 2.08 13.78
C CYS A 27 -0.03 1.82 15.29
N GLY A 28 0.84 0.88 15.65
CA GLY A 28 0.98 0.32 16.98
C GLY A 28 2.01 -0.81 16.96
N PHE A 29 2.13 -1.59 18.02
CA PHE A 29 2.98 -2.79 18.02
C PHE A 29 2.27 -4.01 18.60
N TYR A 30 2.62 -5.18 18.06
CA TYR A 30 2.27 -6.47 18.66
C TYR A 30 3.26 -6.81 19.77
N ILE A 31 2.72 -7.33 20.87
CA ILE A 31 3.45 -7.97 21.96
C ILE A 31 2.92 -9.39 22.12
N ASN A 32 3.75 -10.35 22.55
CA ASN A 32 3.29 -11.68 22.93
C ASN A 32 3.92 -12.18 24.25
N GLY A 33 3.28 -13.14 24.91
CA GLY A 33 3.86 -13.82 26.09
C GLY A 33 4.98 -14.80 25.73
N ALA A 34 4.86 -15.48 24.58
CA ALA A 34 5.79 -16.53 24.16
C ALA A 34 7.21 -16.01 23.85
N GLY A 35 7.35 -14.82 23.26
CA GLY A 35 8.63 -14.28 22.77
C GLY A 35 9.04 -14.79 21.39
N GLY A 36 8.09 -15.28 20.59
CA GLY A 36 8.31 -15.57 19.17
C GLY A 36 8.21 -14.30 18.33
N GLU A 37 8.82 -14.30 17.14
CA GLU A 37 8.66 -13.23 16.16
C GLU A 37 7.17 -13.06 15.76
N MET A 38 6.78 -11.83 15.44
CA MET A 38 5.41 -11.48 15.06
C MET A 38 5.44 -10.54 13.88
N PHE A 39 4.58 -10.81 12.90
CA PHE A 39 4.46 -10.02 11.68
C PHE A 39 3.02 -9.52 11.55
N ASN A 40 2.89 -8.25 11.17
CA ASN A 40 1.69 -7.79 10.50
C ASN A 40 1.91 -8.04 9.01
N ASN A 41 0.89 -8.54 8.31
CA ASN A 41 0.99 -8.80 6.88
C ASN A 41 0.24 -7.75 6.04
N ALA A 42 -0.66 -6.96 6.64
CA ALA A 42 -1.24 -5.77 6.01
C ALA A 42 -2.00 -4.96 7.08
N THR A 43 -1.80 -3.63 7.09
CA THR A 43 -2.74 -2.71 7.73
C THR A 43 -3.39 -1.85 6.66
N GLN A 44 -4.71 -1.95 6.54
CA GLN A 44 -5.54 -0.94 5.89
C GLN A 44 -6.12 -0.06 6.99
N VAL A 45 -5.93 1.26 6.87
CA VAL A 45 -6.53 2.22 7.80
C VAL A 45 -7.59 3.03 7.06
N VAL A 46 -8.80 3.09 7.60
CA VAL A 46 -9.82 4.05 7.19
C VAL A 46 -9.97 5.10 8.28
N LEU A 47 -9.58 6.33 7.95
CA LEU A 47 -9.78 7.51 8.78
C LEU A 47 -11.03 8.25 8.31
N MET A 48 -11.87 8.70 9.23
CA MET A 48 -12.84 9.75 8.95
C MET A 48 -12.53 10.98 9.78
N ARG A 49 -12.63 12.18 9.19
CA ARG A 49 -12.36 13.46 9.88
C ARG A 49 -13.45 14.49 9.62
N SER A 50 -13.99 15.11 10.68
CA SER A 50 -14.79 16.34 10.60
C SER A 50 -14.47 17.25 11.79
N GLY A 51 -14.09 18.51 11.54
CA GLY A 51 -13.61 19.41 12.59
C GLY A 51 -12.41 18.82 13.35
N THR A 52 -12.58 18.62 14.67
CA THR A 52 -11.64 17.94 15.58
C THR A 52 -11.94 16.45 15.77
N ARG A 53 -13.10 15.97 15.29
CA ARG A 53 -13.56 14.59 15.43
C ARG A 53 -12.86 13.67 14.44
N THR A 54 -12.05 12.74 14.95
CA THR A 54 -11.45 11.64 14.18
C THR A 54 -12.16 10.34 14.52
N VAL A 55 -12.47 9.56 13.49
CA VAL A 55 -12.77 8.13 13.61
C VAL A 55 -11.64 7.37 12.94
N LEU A 56 -11.03 6.43 13.65
CA LEU A 56 -9.96 5.58 13.17
C LEU A 56 -10.47 4.14 13.15
N SER A 57 -10.57 3.57 11.95
CA SER A 57 -10.84 2.16 11.74
C SER A 57 -9.60 1.49 11.17
N MET A 58 -9.15 0.37 11.74
CA MET A 58 -8.01 -0.39 11.25
C MET A 58 -8.33 -1.87 11.09
N GLN A 59 -7.94 -2.43 9.95
CA GLN A 59 -7.93 -3.86 9.69
C GLN A 59 -6.47 -4.34 9.68
N ASN A 60 -6.15 -5.27 10.57
CA ASN A 60 -4.81 -5.79 10.75
C ASN A 60 -4.77 -7.30 10.58
N ASN A 61 -3.81 -7.79 9.81
CA ASN A 61 -3.48 -9.20 9.78
C ASN A 61 -2.41 -9.50 10.85
N TYR A 62 -2.46 -10.69 11.45
CA TYR A 62 -1.45 -11.14 12.43
C TYR A 62 -0.92 -12.52 12.03
N GLN A 63 0.40 -12.62 11.88
CA GLN A 63 1.11 -13.89 11.72
C GLN A 63 2.11 -14.05 12.87
N GLY A 64 1.85 -15.02 13.75
CA GLY A 64 2.64 -15.27 14.95
C GLY A 64 1.99 -16.32 15.87
N PRO A 65 2.58 -16.60 17.04
CA PRO A 65 2.01 -17.54 18.01
C PRO A 65 0.60 -17.13 18.44
N PRO A 66 -0.38 -18.07 18.48
CA PRO A 66 -1.77 -17.72 18.81
C PRO A 66 -1.96 -17.34 20.28
N GLN A 67 -1.05 -17.69 21.19
CA GLN A 67 -1.19 -17.41 22.62
C GLN A 67 -0.78 -15.99 23.00
N ASP A 68 -1.65 -15.33 23.75
CA ASP A 68 -1.38 -14.10 24.51
C ASP A 68 -0.66 -13.02 23.70
N PHE A 69 -1.28 -12.55 22.61
CA PHE A 69 -0.85 -11.34 21.92
C PHE A 69 -1.83 -10.18 22.11
N ALA A 70 -1.30 -8.96 22.06
CA ALA A 70 -2.08 -7.74 22.16
C ALA A 70 -1.61 -6.67 21.18
N LEU A 71 -2.56 -5.82 20.79
CA LEU A 71 -2.43 -4.69 19.89
C LEU A 71 -2.27 -3.41 20.75
N VAL A 72 -1.13 -2.72 20.69
CA VAL A 72 -0.89 -1.51 21.49
C VAL A 72 -0.80 -0.27 20.59
N ILE A 73 -1.73 0.66 20.76
CA ILE A 73 -1.91 1.84 19.90
C ILE A 73 -1.88 3.13 20.76
N PRO A 74 -1.05 4.14 20.42
CA PRO A 74 -1.11 5.46 21.04
C PRO A 74 -2.38 6.20 20.61
N VAL A 75 -3.08 6.82 21.56
CA VAL A 75 -4.27 7.64 21.32
C VAL A 75 -4.16 8.95 22.12
N PRO A 76 -4.62 10.09 21.58
CA PRO A 76 -4.40 11.40 22.22
C PRO A 76 -5.26 11.61 23.46
N VAL A 77 -6.36 10.87 23.60
CA VAL A 77 -7.32 10.99 24.70
C VAL A 77 -7.66 9.62 25.28
N VAL A 78 -8.30 9.62 26.45
CA VAL A 78 -8.91 8.42 27.02
C VAL A 78 -10.18 8.08 26.24
N LEU A 79 -10.20 6.92 25.59
CA LEU A 79 -11.42 6.38 24.97
C LEU A 79 -12.30 5.70 26.04
N LYS A 80 -13.60 5.63 25.77
CA LYS A 80 -14.60 4.89 26.57
C LYS A 80 -15.09 3.66 25.80
N GLU A 81 -15.80 2.77 26.47
CA GLU A 81 -16.44 1.61 25.84
C GLU A 81 -17.37 1.99 24.68
N THR A 82 -18.16 3.06 24.85
CA THR A 82 -19.03 3.64 23.81
C THR A 82 -18.29 4.07 22.55
N ASP A 83 -16.99 4.32 22.67
CA ASP A 83 -16.20 4.96 21.62
C ASP A 83 -15.59 3.92 20.67
N VAL A 84 -15.63 2.63 21.05
CA VAL A 84 -14.91 1.52 20.42
C VAL A 84 -15.88 0.43 19.96
N LYS A 85 -15.77 0.00 18.70
CA LYS A 85 -16.62 -1.02 18.07
C LYS A 85 -15.80 -1.88 17.10
N THR A 86 -16.24 -3.11 16.83
CA THR A 86 -15.75 -3.90 15.68
C THR A 86 -16.61 -3.66 14.44
N LEU A 87 -16.03 -3.73 13.24
CA LEU A 87 -16.72 -3.59 11.96
C LEU A 87 -16.72 -4.92 11.17
N SER A 88 -17.52 -4.99 10.09
CA SER A 88 -17.32 -6.04 9.07
C SER A 88 -16.06 -5.74 8.23
N LYS A 89 -15.47 -6.78 7.63
CA LYS A 89 -14.41 -6.65 6.62
C LYS A 89 -14.93 -6.14 5.28
N ASP A 90 -16.21 -6.34 4.99
CA ASP A 90 -16.81 -5.99 3.70
C ASP A 90 -16.71 -4.50 3.40
N VAL A 91 -16.85 -3.64 4.42
CA VAL A 91 -16.72 -2.17 4.26
C VAL A 91 -15.27 -1.75 3.98
N PHE A 92 -14.28 -2.46 4.52
CA PHE A 92 -12.87 -2.26 4.18
C PHE A 92 -12.57 -2.70 2.74
N ALA A 93 -13.11 -3.84 2.31
CA ALA A 93 -13.00 -4.31 0.94
C ALA A 93 -13.64 -3.34 -0.06
N LYS A 94 -14.84 -2.80 0.24
CA LYS A 94 -15.46 -1.72 -0.57
C LYS A 94 -14.56 -0.50 -0.67
N VAL A 95 -14.02 0.00 0.45
CA VAL A 95 -13.11 1.17 0.46
C VAL A 95 -11.81 0.89 -0.31
N ASP A 96 -11.24 -0.32 -0.21
CA ASP A 96 -10.03 -0.70 -0.95
C ASP A 96 -10.31 -0.72 -2.45
N VAL A 97 -11.33 -1.48 -2.89
CA VAL A 97 -11.75 -1.58 -4.30
C VAL A 97 -12.11 -0.21 -4.89
N MET A 98 -12.83 0.63 -4.16
CA MET A 98 -13.19 1.96 -4.66
C MET A 98 -11.96 2.83 -4.89
N GLY A 99 -11.05 2.89 -3.92
CA GLY A 99 -9.83 3.71 -4.04
C GLY A 99 -8.72 3.06 -4.88
N ALA A 100 -8.83 1.78 -5.22
CA ALA A 100 -7.76 1.03 -5.87
C ALA A 100 -7.47 1.56 -7.29
N PRO A 101 -6.20 1.50 -7.73
CA PRO A 101 -5.83 1.79 -9.13
C PRO A 101 -6.52 0.81 -10.08
N ARG A 102 -6.90 1.31 -11.26
CA ARG A 102 -7.82 0.63 -12.19
C ARG A 102 -7.16 0.36 -13.54
N LEU A 103 -7.25 -0.87 -14.00
CA LEU A 103 -7.00 -1.27 -15.38
C LEU A 103 -8.33 -1.30 -16.12
N VAL A 104 -8.38 -0.59 -17.24
CA VAL A 104 -9.54 -0.50 -18.14
C VAL A 104 -9.13 -0.93 -19.54
N GLU A 105 -10.09 -1.37 -20.33
CA GLU A 105 -9.89 -1.75 -21.73
C GLU A 105 -10.78 -0.88 -22.62
N TYR A 106 -10.21 -0.36 -23.71
CA TYR A 106 -10.91 0.45 -24.70
C TYR A 106 -10.68 -0.12 -26.09
N TRP A 107 -11.74 -0.13 -26.90
CA TRP A 107 -11.67 -0.50 -28.30
C TRP A 107 -11.90 0.74 -29.16
N GLU A 108 -11.08 0.88 -30.21
CA GLU A 108 -11.33 1.88 -31.23
C GLU A 108 -12.62 1.50 -31.94
N GLN A 109 -13.58 2.44 -31.96
CA GLN A 109 -14.86 2.27 -32.63
C GLN A 109 -14.65 2.25 -34.15
N ASP A 110 -15.64 1.77 -34.92
CA ASP A 110 -15.57 1.80 -36.38
C ASP A 110 -15.27 3.23 -36.87
N PRO A 111 -14.11 3.50 -37.50
CA PRO A 111 -13.73 4.84 -37.96
C PRO A 111 -14.69 5.45 -38.99
N CYS A 112 -15.62 4.64 -39.49
CA CYS A 112 -16.66 5.02 -40.46
C CYS A 112 -18.07 5.08 -39.86
N ALA A 113 -18.24 4.90 -38.54
CA ALA A 113 -19.54 4.99 -37.89
C ALA A 113 -20.17 6.40 -38.01
N PRO A 114 -21.49 6.50 -38.27
CA PRO A 114 -22.20 7.77 -38.15
C PRO A 114 -22.24 8.25 -36.69
N PRO A 115 -22.31 9.56 -36.41
CA PRO A 115 -22.38 10.08 -35.04
C PRO A 115 -23.64 9.59 -34.32
N HIS A 116 -23.49 9.04 -33.11
CA HIS A 116 -24.63 8.72 -32.25
C HIS A 116 -25.20 10.00 -31.61
N PRO A 117 -26.54 10.15 -31.52
CA PRO A 117 -27.15 11.23 -30.76
C PRO A 117 -26.95 11.03 -29.24
N PRO A 118 -26.86 12.10 -28.44
CA PRO A 118 -26.73 12.00 -26.99
C PRO A 118 -28.00 11.47 -26.33
N TYR A 119 -27.83 10.67 -25.27
CA TYR A 119 -28.93 10.20 -24.41
C TYR A 119 -29.19 11.18 -23.27
N GLU A 120 -30.45 11.55 -23.04
CA GLU A 120 -30.89 12.35 -21.90
C GLU A 120 -31.30 11.44 -20.73
N MET A 121 -30.85 11.76 -19.49
CA MET A 121 -31.31 11.09 -18.27
C MET A 121 -32.28 11.97 -17.48
N ALA A 122 -33.38 11.38 -17.01
CA ALA A 122 -34.43 12.07 -16.26
C ALA A 122 -34.18 12.03 -14.73
N PRO A 123 -34.40 13.14 -13.99
CA PRO A 123 -34.20 13.19 -12.54
C PRO A 123 -35.40 12.69 -11.73
N THR A 124 -35.12 12.03 -10.61
CA THR A 124 -36.12 11.56 -9.61
C THR A 124 -36.14 12.44 -8.36
N THR A 125 -37.32 12.69 -7.81
CA THR A 125 -37.54 13.52 -6.60
C THR A 125 -37.69 12.69 -5.31
N ALA A 126 -37.44 13.30 -4.14
CA ALA A 126 -37.57 12.68 -2.82
C ALA A 126 -38.33 13.60 -1.83
N MET A 127 -38.94 13.01 -0.78
CA MET A 127 -39.72 13.67 0.29
C MET A 127 -39.10 13.44 1.69
N GLU A 128 -39.51 14.23 2.69
CA GLU A 128 -38.79 14.44 3.96
C GLU A 128 -39.61 14.14 5.25
N SER A 129 -38.92 13.73 6.33
CA SER A 129 -39.27 13.77 7.79
C SER A 129 -38.22 12.93 8.58
N GLY A 130 -38.04 12.96 9.91
CA GLY A 130 -38.57 13.76 11.05
C GLY A 130 -38.03 13.15 12.38
N SER A 131 -37.80 13.92 13.48
CA SER A 131 -37.01 13.41 14.64
C SER A 131 -37.21 14.10 16.03
N ALA A 132 -36.90 13.37 17.14
CA ALA A 132 -36.60 13.80 18.54
C ALA A 132 -36.24 12.55 19.44
N GLY A 133 -35.62 12.57 20.63
CA GLY A 133 -34.85 13.59 21.39
C GLY A 133 -34.72 13.34 22.92
N GLY A 134 -33.49 13.29 23.49
CA GLY A 134 -33.15 13.34 24.96
C GLY A 134 -32.93 11.99 25.71
N ASP A 135 -32.19 11.86 26.85
CA ASP A 135 -31.23 12.76 27.57
C ASP A 135 -30.32 11.97 28.61
N ALA A 136 -29.55 12.65 29.49
CA ALA A 136 -28.22 12.21 30.03
C ALA A 136 -28.03 11.61 31.48
N SER A 137 -26.86 10.93 31.70
CA SER A 137 -25.84 10.88 32.84
C SER A 137 -26.24 10.93 34.37
N PRO A 138 -25.36 10.75 35.42
CA PRO A 138 -23.88 10.52 35.48
C PRO A 138 -23.30 9.57 36.59
N GLN A 139 -21.96 9.33 36.51
CA GLN A 139 -20.87 9.19 37.54
C GLN A 139 -21.09 8.57 38.96
N GLY A 140 -20.09 8.02 39.66
CA GLY A 140 -18.63 7.94 39.44
C GLY A 140 -17.96 6.84 40.30
N TYR A 141 -16.68 6.51 40.06
CA TYR A 141 -15.48 6.64 40.93
C TYR A 141 -14.42 5.62 40.39
N GLY A 142 -13.11 5.62 40.69
CA GLY A 142 -12.21 6.56 41.37
C GLY A 142 -10.81 5.93 41.56
N VAL A 143 -9.75 6.48 40.93
CA VAL A 143 -8.40 5.89 40.70
C VAL A 143 -8.43 4.62 39.82
N LYS A 144 -7.84 4.68 38.62
CA LYS A 144 -8.61 4.25 37.44
C LYS A 144 -7.81 3.46 36.38
N ILE A 145 -8.21 2.20 36.15
CA ILE A 145 -8.20 1.61 34.81
C ILE A 145 -9.21 2.42 34.01
N GLU A 146 -8.76 3.20 33.02
CA GLU A 146 -9.60 4.24 32.40
C GLU A 146 -10.90 3.69 31.81
N ALA A 147 -10.78 2.54 31.14
CA ALA A 147 -11.85 1.59 30.87
C ALA A 147 -11.23 0.20 30.61
N GLN A 148 -11.96 -0.86 31.00
CA GLN A 148 -11.71 -2.23 30.58
C GLN A 148 -13.04 -2.87 30.22
N PHE A 149 -13.13 -3.43 29.01
CA PHE A 149 -14.37 -3.97 28.43
C PHE A 149 -14.01 -4.93 27.29
N ALA A 150 -14.97 -5.71 26.81
CA ALA A 150 -14.75 -6.65 25.71
C ALA A 150 -15.59 -6.28 24.48
N VAL A 151 -14.97 -6.28 23.29
CA VAL A 151 -15.64 -6.04 22.01
C VAL A 151 -15.20 -7.11 21.02
N GLY A 152 -16.15 -7.90 20.50
CA GLY A 152 -15.84 -9.02 19.60
C GLY A 152 -14.88 -10.03 20.24
N GLU A 153 -13.76 -10.28 19.57
CA GLU A 153 -12.64 -11.11 20.03
C GLU A 153 -11.63 -10.40 20.95
N TYR A 154 -11.81 -9.11 21.21
CA TYR A 154 -10.84 -8.28 21.93
C TYR A 154 -11.25 -8.01 23.38
N ASP A 155 -10.30 -8.20 24.29
CA ASP A 155 -10.35 -7.72 25.67
C ASP A 155 -9.56 -6.39 25.73
N ILE A 156 -10.28 -5.26 25.80
CA ILE A 156 -9.71 -3.91 25.74
C ILE A 156 -9.29 -3.44 27.14
N VAL A 157 -8.09 -2.85 27.24
CA VAL A 157 -7.63 -2.09 28.42
C VAL A 157 -7.05 -0.76 27.96
N ILE A 158 -7.50 0.33 28.57
CA ILE A 158 -6.99 1.68 28.28
C ILE A 158 -6.16 2.18 29.45
N LEU A 159 -4.92 2.56 29.13
CA LEU A 159 -3.89 2.90 30.10
C LEU A 159 -3.47 4.37 29.96
N SER A 160 -3.59 5.12 31.05
CA SER A 160 -2.91 6.40 31.20
C SER A 160 -1.46 6.16 31.68
N ALA A 161 -0.48 6.43 30.82
CA ALA A 161 0.92 6.48 31.26
C ALA A 161 1.25 7.89 31.76
N THR A 162 1.51 8.03 33.07
CA THR A 162 2.18 9.22 33.63
C THR A 162 3.71 9.11 33.57
N GLU A 163 4.24 7.90 33.40
CA GLU A 163 5.64 7.59 33.17
C GLU A 163 5.76 6.41 32.18
N SER A 164 6.86 6.34 31.42
CA SER A 164 7.11 5.25 30.45
C SER A 164 7.30 3.90 31.15
N THR A 165 7.82 3.95 32.37
CA THR A 165 7.94 2.86 33.34
C THR A 165 6.58 2.22 33.68
N GLY A 166 5.47 2.96 33.59
CA GLY A 166 4.13 2.47 33.92
C GLY A 166 3.58 1.51 32.86
N LEU A 167 3.72 1.86 31.58
CA LEU A 167 3.36 0.96 30.47
C LEU A 167 4.28 -0.27 30.43
N ASP A 168 5.60 -0.06 30.52
CA ASP A 168 6.57 -1.17 30.54
C ASP A 168 6.28 -2.16 31.68
N ARG A 169 6.02 -1.66 32.89
CA ARG A 169 5.66 -2.48 34.06
C ARG A 169 4.35 -3.22 33.85
N TYR A 170 3.27 -2.55 33.43
CA TYR A 170 1.99 -3.21 33.18
C TYR A 170 2.13 -4.35 32.16
N LEU A 171 2.85 -4.12 31.06
CA LEU A 171 3.07 -5.14 30.03
C LEU A 171 3.87 -6.33 30.57
N ARG A 172 4.94 -6.09 31.35
CA ARG A 172 5.72 -7.16 32.02
C ARG A 172 4.94 -7.91 33.08
N ASP A 173 4.09 -7.23 33.85
CA ASP A 173 3.23 -7.84 34.87
C ASP A 173 2.20 -8.78 34.23
N GLN A 174 1.60 -8.35 33.11
CA GLN A 174 0.76 -9.17 32.23
C GLN A 174 1.55 -10.22 31.40
N LYS A 175 2.83 -10.43 31.70
CA LYS A 175 3.75 -11.40 31.08
C LYS A 175 4.03 -11.20 29.59
N TYR A 176 3.70 -10.03 29.03
CA TYR A 176 4.10 -9.69 27.67
C TYR A 176 5.59 -9.36 27.58
N LYS A 177 6.22 -9.80 26.50
CA LYS A 177 7.58 -9.40 26.13
C LYS A 177 7.51 -8.21 25.18
N ILE A 178 8.04 -7.07 25.62
CA ILE A 178 8.22 -5.90 24.78
C ILE A 178 9.43 -6.16 23.85
N PRO A 179 9.32 -5.90 22.53
CA PRO A 179 10.45 -6.05 21.60
C PRO A 179 11.66 -5.20 22.02
N ALA A 180 12.86 -5.78 21.89
CA ALA A 180 14.09 -5.05 22.13
C ALA A 180 14.20 -3.84 21.18
N GLY A 181 14.37 -2.64 21.74
CA GLY A 181 14.38 -1.38 20.97
C GLY A 181 13.02 -0.67 20.82
N ALA A 182 11.93 -1.19 21.41
CA ALA A 182 10.65 -0.48 21.41
C ALA A 182 10.60 0.74 22.37
N GLU A 183 11.37 0.73 23.46
CA GLU A 183 11.39 1.85 24.43
C GLU A 183 11.76 3.22 23.80
N PRO A 184 12.82 3.34 22.98
CA PRO A 184 13.10 4.58 22.23
C PRO A 184 11.97 5.05 21.31
N LEU A 185 11.14 4.13 20.80
CA LEU A 185 9.98 4.44 19.94
C LEU A 185 8.75 4.83 20.77
N LEU A 186 8.59 4.28 21.98
CA LEU A 186 7.50 4.58 22.90
C LEU A 186 7.66 5.93 23.61
N ARG A 187 8.89 6.29 23.98
CA ARG A 187 9.22 7.49 24.77
C ARG A 187 8.54 8.78 24.27
N PRO A 188 8.58 9.14 22.96
CA PRO A 188 7.95 10.38 22.48
C PRO A 188 6.43 10.44 22.69
N TYR A 189 5.73 9.30 22.63
CA TYR A 189 4.29 9.26 22.90
C TYR A 189 4.00 9.50 24.38
N VAL A 190 4.83 8.95 25.27
CA VAL A 190 4.70 9.16 26.72
C VAL A 190 5.03 10.61 27.10
N GLU A 191 6.13 11.15 26.58
CA GLU A 191 6.53 12.55 26.79
C GLU A 191 5.48 13.52 26.22
N GLY A 192 4.85 13.18 25.10
CA GLY A 192 3.68 13.87 24.54
C GLY A 192 2.35 13.60 25.26
N GLY A 193 2.33 12.86 26.37
CA GLY A 193 1.15 12.62 27.20
C GLY A 193 0.10 11.67 26.61
N SER A 194 0.43 10.90 25.56
CA SER A 194 -0.47 9.93 24.92
C SER A 194 -1.01 8.89 25.90
N LYS A 195 -2.20 8.36 25.62
CA LYS A 195 -2.75 7.17 26.29
C LYS A 195 -2.50 5.95 25.42
N PHE A 196 -2.50 4.77 26.02
CA PHE A 196 -2.28 3.52 25.29
C PHE A 196 -3.55 2.69 25.30
N PHE A 197 -4.12 2.51 24.12
CA PHE A 197 -5.21 1.58 23.86
C PHE A 197 -4.58 0.19 23.61
N VAL A 198 -4.84 -0.75 24.53
CA VAL A 198 -4.34 -2.12 24.47
C VAL A 198 -5.52 -3.06 24.17
N ALA A 199 -5.60 -3.60 22.96
CA ALA A 199 -6.57 -4.63 22.61
C ALA A 199 -5.90 -6.01 22.69
N LYS A 200 -6.11 -6.73 23.80
CA LYS A 200 -5.68 -8.13 23.93
C LYS A 200 -6.58 -8.99 23.06
N VAL A 201 -6.00 -9.88 22.25
CA VAL A 201 -6.77 -10.82 21.44
C VAL A 201 -7.06 -12.09 22.25
N ASN A 202 -8.31 -12.52 22.24
CA ASN A 202 -8.75 -13.74 22.90
C ASN A 202 -8.71 -14.93 21.91
N PRO A 203 -7.71 -15.83 21.97
CA PRO A 203 -7.51 -16.86 20.95
C PRO A 203 -8.63 -17.89 20.86
N LYS A 204 -9.51 -17.98 21.87
CA LYS A 204 -10.71 -18.86 21.82
C LYS A 204 -11.81 -18.32 20.91
N LYS A 205 -11.74 -17.05 20.53
CA LYS A 205 -12.70 -16.36 19.64
C LYS A 205 -12.14 -16.13 18.22
N VAL A 206 -10.88 -16.46 17.97
CA VAL A 206 -10.19 -16.20 16.70
C VAL A 206 -10.22 -17.42 15.79
N THR A 207 -10.61 -17.21 14.54
CA THR A 207 -10.41 -18.20 13.47
C THR A 207 -9.06 -17.96 12.80
N PHE A 208 -8.30 -19.01 12.49
CA PHE A 208 -7.05 -18.90 11.74
C PHE A 208 -7.24 -19.36 10.29
N VAL A 209 -6.81 -18.55 9.34
CA VAL A 209 -6.86 -18.83 7.89
C VAL A 209 -5.44 -18.71 7.35
N ASN A 210 -4.94 -19.76 6.70
CA ASN A 210 -3.56 -19.83 6.17
C ASN A 210 -2.46 -19.47 7.19
N GLY A 211 -2.67 -19.80 8.46
CA GLY A 211 -1.74 -19.50 9.55
C GLY A 211 -1.75 -18.03 10.03
N MET A 212 -2.69 -17.22 9.56
CA MET A 212 -2.93 -15.84 10.01
C MET A 212 -4.21 -15.76 10.85
N ALA A 213 -4.22 -14.92 11.88
CA ALA A 213 -5.44 -14.66 12.66
C ALA A 213 -6.43 -13.82 11.85
N ASN A 214 -7.64 -14.33 11.67
CA ASN A 214 -8.72 -13.63 10.97
C ASN A 214 -9.47 -12.69 11.95
N LEU A 215 -8.91 -11.51 12.18
CA LEU A 215 -9.43 -10.54 13.15
C LEU A 215 -10.42 -9.54 12.53
N SER A 216 -11.47 -9.19 13.28
CA SER A 216 -12.45 -8.14 12.97
C SER A 216 -11.80 -6.75 13.01
N PRO A 217 -12.02 -5.87 12.02
CA PRO A 217 -11.47 -4.52 12.07
C PRO A 217 -11.95 -3.75 13.31
N LEU A 218 -11.02 -3.07 13.99
CA LEU A 218 -11.31 -2.24 15.15
C LEU A 218 -11.54 -0.79 14.73
N ARG A 219 -12.67 -0.23 15.13
CA ARG A 219 -13.03 1.18 14.99
C ARG A 219 -13.06 1.84 16.36
N PHE A 220 -12.42 3.00 16.48
CA PHE A 220 -12.59 3.88 17.63
C PHE A 220 -12.62 5.35 17.20
N HIS A 221 -13.07 6.24 18.07
CA HIS A 221 -13.17 7.67 17.75
C HIS A 221 -12.76 8.57 18.92
N TYR A 222 -12.28 9.76 18.59
CA TYR A 222 -11.80 10.76 19.55
C TYR A 222 -11.84 12.17 18.97
N ASP A 223 -11.75 13.15 19.85
CA ASP A 223 -11.58 14.56 19.49
C ASP A 223 -10.14 14.99 19.75
N SER A 224 -9.52 15.60 18.74
CA SER A 224 -8.16 16.17 18.82
C SER A 224 -7.95 17.20 17.72
N ASP A 225 -7.27 18.31 18.01
CA ASP A 225 -6.90 19.30 17.00
C ASP A 225 -5.92 18.72 15.97
N GLU A 226 -5.00 17.86 16.42
CA GLU A 226 -4.08 17.14 15.54
C GLU A 226 -4.82 16.03 14.77
N PHE A 227 -4.49 15.88 13.49
CA PHE A 227 -4.93 14.76 12.68
C PHE A 227 -3.70 13.97 12.22
N SER A 228 -3.38 12.90 12.94
CA SER A 228 -2.20 12.09 12.70
C SER A 228 -2.46 10.60 12.93
N LEU A 229 -1.53 9.76 12.45
CA LEU A 229 -1.58 8.31 12.53
C LEU A 229 -0.24 7.77 13.09
N PRO A 230 -0.25 7.11 14.27
CA PRO A 230 0.97 6.75 15.01
C PRO A 230 1.66 5.50 14.44
N ILE A 231 2.31 5.64 13.30
CA ILE A 231 2.97 4.54 12.56
C ILE A 231 4.31 4.06 13.12
N ARG A 232 4.98 4.84 13.99
CA ARG A 232 6.37 4.52 14.40
C ARG A 232 6.47 3.27 15.26
N LEU A 233 5.43 2.92 16.01
CA LEU A 233 5.45 1.68 16.80
C LEU A 233 5.43 0.42 15.91
N GLY A 234 4.80 0.46 14.72
CA GLY A 234 4.82 -0.67 13.79
C GLY A 234 6.20 -0.97 13.25
N LEU A 235 7.04 0.06 13.13
CA LEU A 235 8.43 -0.08 12.72
C LEU A 235 9.29 -0.87 13.71
N ALA A 236 8.86 -1.06 14.96
CA ALA A 236 9.55 -1.96 15.89
C ALA A 236 9.61 -3.40 15.32
N ASN A 237 8.51 -3.85 14.71
CA ASN A 237 8.33 -5.21 14.20
C ASN A 237 8.67 -5.36 12.70
N ALA A 238 8.95 -4.26 11.99
CA ALA A 238 9.35 -4.29 10.59
C ALA A 238 10.74 -4.93 10.40
N LYS A 239 10.85 -5.94 9.54
CA LYS A 239 12.15 -6.46 9.05
C LYS A 239 12.67 -5.63 7.88
N ASP A 240 11.82 -5.37 6.89
CA ASP A 240 12.15 -4.68 5.64
C ASP A 240 11.28 -3.43 5.43
N LYS A 241 11.21 -2.92 4.19
CA LYS A 241 10.27 -1.84 3.81
C LYS A 241 8.87 -2.39 3.68
N GLN A 242 7.92 -1.64 4.21
CA GLN A 242 6.52 -1.99 4.34
C GLN A 242 5.62 -0.97 3.66
N ASP A 243 4.54 -1.47 3.07
CA ASP A 243 3.45 -0.66 2.51
C ASP A 243 2.40 -0.36 3.58
N LEU A 244 1.87 0.85 3.56
CA LEU A 244 0.72 1.30 4.34
C LEU A 244 -0.28 2.00 3.42
N ILE A 245 -1.54 1.55 3.45
CA ILE A 245 -2.67 2.19 2.80
C ILE A 245 -3.49 2.96 3.85
N VAL A 246 -3.63 4.26 3.64
CA VAL A 246 -4.49 5.14 4.44
C VAL A 246 -5.58 5.70 3.53
N SER A 247 -6.82 5.29 3.79
CA SER A 247 -8.02 5.83 3.17
C SER A 247 -8.63 6.88 4.09
N ILE A 248 -8.77 8.13 3.63
CA ILE A 248 -9.33 9.23 4.41
C ILE A 248 -10.66 9.65 3.79
N LEU A 249 -11.74 9.61 4.57
CA LEU A 249 -13.06 10.13 4.20
C LEU A 249 -13.34 11.42 4.99
N SER A 250 -13.64 12.51 4.29
CA SER A 250 -14.04 13.76 4.95
C SER A 250 -15.06 14.55 4.11
N PRO A 251 -16.08 15.20 4.73
CA PRO A 251 -17.10 15.94 3.99
C PRO A 251 -16.47 17.01 3.07
N GLY A 252 -16.63 16.83 1.75
CA GLY A 252 -16.10 17.71 0.70
C GLY A 252 -14.57 17.89 0.65
N GLN A 253 -13.78 17.15 1.44
CA GLN A 253 -12.40 17.54 1.75
C GLN A 253 -11.35 16.43 1.51
N ARG A 254 -10.42 16.70 0.58
CA ARG A 254 -9.19 15.91 0.40
C ARG A 254 -8.19 16.19 1.54
N TYR A 255 -7.41 15.17 1.92
CA TYR A 255 -6.28 15.32 2.84
C TYR A 255 -4.96 14.89 2.19
N GLU A 256 -3.84 15.45 2.65
CA GLU A 256 -2.49 15.06 2.23
C GLU A 256 -1.50 15.17 3.40
N MET A 257 -0.25 14.77 3.21
CA MET A 257 0.76 14.85 4.26
C MET A 257 1.15 16.30 4.57
N ALA A 258 1.19 16.63 5.85
CA ALA A 258 1.72 17.88 6.37
C ALA A 258 3.24 17.84 6.57
N ASN A 259 3.78 16.67 6.94
CA ASN A 259 5.17 16.49 7.39
C ASN A 259 6.02 15.53 6.53
N TYR A 260 5.47 15.04 5.41
CA TYR A 260 6.18 14.26 4.40
C TYR A 260 5.96 14.89 3.01
N LYS A 261 6.81 14.55 2.03
CA LYS A 261 6.60 14.98 0.65
C LYS A 261 5.28 14.36 0.13
N ASN A 262 4.52 15.10 -0.67
CA ASN A 262 3.39 14.55 -1.40
C ASN A 262 3.79 14.35 -2.87
N ALA A 263 3.33 13.25 -3.46
CA ALA A 263 3.33 13.03 -4.90
C ALA A 263 2.04 12.30 -5.29
N THR A 264 1.77 12.21 -6.60
CA THR A 264 0.63 11.47 -7.15
C THR A 264 1.13 10.30 -7.97
N ILE A 265 0.36 9.22 -8.05
CA ILE A 265 0.69 8.14 -8.97
C ILE A 265 0.50 8.62 -10.42
N PRO A 266 1.41 8.28 -11.36
CA PRO A 266 1.17 8.49 -12.78
C PRO A 266 -0.13 7.81 -13.22
N THR A 267 -0.90 8.47 -14.08
CA THR A 267 -2.27 8.07 -14.45
C THR A 267 -2.60 8.44 -15.90
N ASN A 268 -3.67 7.83 -16.45
CA ASN A 268 -4.02 7.81 -17.87
C ASN A 268 -2.83 7.37 -18.72
N LEU A 269 -2.22 6.23 -18.35
CA LEU A 269 -1.15 5.62 -19.14
C LEU A 269 -1.73 4.48 -19.97
N ASP A 270 -1.42 4.51 -21.26
CA ASP A 270 -1.62 3.36 -22.12
C ASP A 270 -0.58 2.27 -21.78
N VAL A 271 -1.07 1.04 -21.64
CA VAL A 271 -0.29 -0.14 -21.26
C VAL A 271 -0.55 -1.28 -22.25
N LYS A 272 0.40 -2.23 -22.30
CA LYS A 272 0.32 -3.38 -23.21
C LYS A 272 -0.60 -4.46 -22.67
N ASP A 273 -1.13 -5.28 -23.57
CA ASP A 273 -2.07 -6.37 -23.28
C ASP A 273 -1.59 -7.34 -22.18
N GLU A 274 -0.28 -7.59 -22.07
CA GLU A 274 0.33 -8.41 -21.00
C GLU A 274 -0.03 -7.92 -19.57
N VAL A 275 -0.32 -6.63 -19.40
CA VAL A 275 -0.74 -6.07 -18.10
C VAL A 275 -2.10 -6.62 -17.64
N ARG A 276 -2.96 -7.12 -18.56
CA ARG A 276 -4.25 -7.75 -18.21
C ARG A 276 -4.10 -8.78 -17.11
N ASP A 277 -3.10 -9.65 -17.21
CA ASP A 277 -2.92 -10.78 -16.29
C ASP A 277 -1.79 -10.57 -15.27
N ARG A 278 -1.11 -9.42 -15.34
CA ARG A 278 0.01 -9.04 -14.47
C ARG A 278 -0.20 -7.69 -13.77
N PHE A 279 -1.45 -7.25 -13.64
CA PHE A 279 -1.75 -5.87 -13.23
C PHE A 279 -1.18 -5.49 -11.86
N GLY A 280 -1.23 -6.38 -10.87
CA GLY A 280 -0.61 -6.15 -9.56
C GLY A 280 0.92 -5.98 -9.64
N GLU A 281 1.61 -6.83 -10.44
CA GLU A 281 3.06 -6.74 -10.64
C GLU A 281 3.46 -5.45 -11.38
N PHE A 282 2.70 -5.10 -12.43
CA PHE A 282 2.84 -3.82 -13.14
C PHE A 282 2.69 -2.65 -12.18
N TYR A 283 1.62 -2.64 -11.38
CA TYR A 283 1.32 -1.53 -10.49
C TYR A 283 2.37 -1.38 -9.38
N ALA A 284 2.80 -2.49 -8.78
CA ALA A 284 3.87 -2.48 -7.79
C ALA A 284 5.18 -1.90 -8.35
N ALA A 285 5.53 -2.24 -9.60
CA ALA A 285 6.71 -1.69 -10.27
C ALA A 285 6.55 -0.19 -10.64
N LEU A 286 5.35 0.23 -11.05
CA LEU A 286 5.02 1.65 -11.29
C LEU A 286 5.15 2.47 -9.99
N PHE A 287 4.59 1.95 -8.90
CA PHE A 287 4.65 2.56 -7.58
C PHE A 287 6.09 2.63 -7.05
N ASP A 288 6.86 1.53 -7.08
CA ASP A 288 8.26 1.54 -6.64
C ASP A 288 9.10 2.55 -7.43
N ARG A 289 8.88 2.67 -8.75
CA ARG A 289 9.54 3.66 -9.58
C ARG A 289 9.11 5.10 -9.24
N THR A 290 7.83 5.30 -8.91
CA THR A 290 7.29 6.60 -8.47
C THR A 290 7.91 7.04 -7.14
N VAL A 291 8.03 6.14 -6.17
CA VAL A 291 8.71 6.38 -4.88
C VAL A 291 10.22 6.59 -5.09
N GLN A 292 10.87 5.86 -5.99
CA GLN A 292 12.29 6.06 -6.31
C GLN A 292 12.58 7.46 -6.88
N GLN A 293 11.66 8.03 -7.67
CA GLN A 293 11.76 9.40 -8.18
C GLN A 293 11.25 10.46 -7.18
N ASN A 294 10.57 10.03 -6.12
CA ASN A 294 10.09 10.88 -5.04
C ASN A 294 10.48 10.35 -3.65
N PRO A 295 11.79 10.32 -3.29
CA PRO A 295 12.23 9.82 -1.99
C PRO A 295 11.54 10.52 -0.83
N GLY A 296 11.04 9.74 0.14
CA GLY A 296 10.32 10.26 1.31
C GLY A 296 8.91 10.80 1.02
N ALA A 297 8.35 10.53 -0.16
CA ALA A 297 6.97 10.90 -0.48
C ALA A 297 5.95 9.84 -0.08
N VAL A 298 4.77 10.31 0.33
CA VAL A 298 3.53 9.54 0.34
C VAL A 298 2.78 9.82 -0.96
N ILE A 299 2.31 8.76 -1.61
CA ILE A 299 1.70 8.83 -2.94
C ILE A 299 0.18 8.90 -2.78
N THR A 300 -0.48 9.89 -3.40
CA THR A 300 -1.92 9.84 -3.62
C THR A 300 -2.22 8.91 -4.80
N GLU A 301 -3.07 7.91 -4.59
CA GLU A 301 -3.55 6.99 -5.61
C GLU A 301 -4.99 7.30 -6.06
N TYR A 302 -5.77 7.94 -5.18
CA TYR A 302 -7.16 8.32 -5.43
C TYR A 302 -7.55 9.57 -4.64
N ALA A 303 -8.37 10.43 -5.23
CA ALA A 303 -9.08 11.52 -4.56
C ALA A 303 -10.35 11.84 -5.34
N TRP A 304 -11.50 11.37 -4.86
CA TRP A 304 -12.81 11.55 -5.49
C TRP A 304 -13.91 11.62 -4.44
N ASP A 305 -15.08 12.15 -4.80
CA ASP A 305 -16.34 11.86 -4.09
C ASP A 305 -16.51 10.33 -3.88
N ALA A 306 -16.98 9.92 -2.71
CA ALA A 306 -17.13 8.52 -2.30
C ALA A 306 -18.47 7.88 -2.75
N GLY A 307 -19.46 8.68 -3.13
CA GLY A 307 -20.73 8.23 -3.70
C GLY A 307 -20.74 8.12 -5.22
N THR A 308 -19.66 8.51 -5.92
CA THR A 308 -19.56 8.44 -7.39
C THR A 308 -18.14 8.12 -7.87
N CYS A 309 -18.04 7.59 -9.08
CA CYS A 309 -16.80 7.29 -9.78
C CYS A 309 -17.07 7.14 -11.28
N ASP A 310 -16.05 7.37 -12.10
CA ASP A 310 -16.00 6.89 -13.48
C ASP A 310 -14.62 6.27 -13.76
N PRO A 311 -14.54 5.06 -14.36
CA PRO A 311 -15.54 4.02 -14.20
C PRO A 311 -15.56 3.55 -12.74
N CYS A 312 -16.67 2.98 -12.27
CA CYS A 312 -16.71 2.35 -10.95
C CYS A 312 -16.30 0.87 -11.04
N PRO A 313 -15.26 0.41 -10.30
CA PRO A 313 -14.80 -0.98 -10.30
C PRO A 313 -15.67 -1.91 -9.42
N GLY A 314 -16.70 -1.37 -8.79
CA GLY A 314 -17.62 -2.04 -7.89
C GLY A 314 -18.68 -1.05 -7.38
N PRO A 315 -19.50 -1.42 -6.39
CA PRO A 315 -20.45 -0.52 -5.74
C PRO A 315 -19.73 0.72 -5.16
N GLN A 316 -20.37 1.89 -5.26
CA GLN A 316 -19.91 3.08 -4.54
C GLN A 316 -20.14 2.93 -3.02
N LEU A 317 -19.54 3.81 -2.21
CA LEU A 317 -19.85 3.87 -0.79
C LEU A 317 -21.18 4.59 -0.57
N ASP A 318 -22.07 3.95 0.17
CA ASP A 318 -23.40 4.48 0.49
C ASP A 318 -23.48 5.08 1.91
N GLY A 319 -24.64 5.64 2.27
CA GLY A 319 -24.88 6.20 3.59
C GLY A 319 -24.73 5.19 4.74
N GLY A 320 -25.03 3.91 4.50
CA GLY A 320 -24.82 2.82 5.46
C GLY A 320 -23.34 2.49 5.66
N ASP A 321 -22.54 2.52 4.58
CA ASP A 321 -21.08 2.41 4.66
C ASP A 321 -20.48 3.58 5.46
N PHE A 322 -20.91 4.82 5.18
CA PHE A 322 -20.44 6.00 5.92
C PHE A 322 -20.80 5.92 7.41
N VAL A 323 -22.05 5.54 7.75
CA VAL A 323 -22.50 5.29 9.14
C VAL A 323 -21.64 4.23 9.83
N THR A 324 -21.38 3.12 9.15
CA THR A 324 -20.54 2.02 9.65
C THR A 324 -19.12 2.50 9.97
N LEU A 325 -18.50 3.23 9.04
CA LEU A 325 -17.14 3.73 9.15
C LEU A 325 -16.97 4.85 10.19
N GLY A 326 -18.00 5.65 10.47
CA GLY A 326 -17.89 6.73 11.45
C GLY A 326 -18.83 7.93 11.37
N ALA A 327 -19.70 8.04 10.36
CA ALA A 327 -20.59 9.19 10.22
C ALA A 327 -21.68 9.27 11.31
N ASP A 328 -21.97 8.16 12.01
CA ASP A 328 -22.85 8.08 13.19
C ASP A 328 -22.38 8.94 14.37
N VAL A 329 -21.08 9.24 14.45
CA VAL A 329 -20.46 9.97 15.56
C VAL A 329 -19.87 11.33 15.14
N MET A 330 -20.28 11.87 14.00
CA MET A 330 -19.84 13.17 13.49
C MET A 330 -20.90 14.25 13.67
N SER A 331 -20.46 15.48 14.01
CA SER A 331 -21.32 16.66 14.17
C SER A 331 -22.14 17.02 12.92
N ASN A 332 -21.75 16.51 11.76
CA ASN A 332 -22.39 16.78 10.47
C ASN A 332 -23.47 15.75 10.12
N ALA A 333 -23.79 14.79 11.00
CA ALA A 333 -24.84 13.79 10.76
C ALA A 333 -26.24 14.39 10.51
N ASN A 334 -26.47 15.66 10.90
CA ASN A 334 -27.75 16.35 10.77
C ASN A 334 -28.01 17.01 9.39
N THR A 335 -27.09 16.98 8.43
CA THR A 335 -27.26 17.63 7.11
C THR A 335 -27.63 16.66 5.99
N GLY A 336 -28.04 15.44 6.35
CA GLY A 336 -27.84 14.27 5.48
C GLY A 336 -26.33 13.98 5.31
N TYR A 337 -26.00 12.77 4.84
CA TYR A 337 -24.62 12.43 4.52
C TYR A 337 -24.25 13.12 3.20
N GLY A 338 -23.82 14.38 3.31
CA GLY A 338 -23.22 15.11 2.19
C GLY A 338 -21.98 14.38 1.67
N SER A 339 -21.62 14.67 0.42
CA SER A 339 -20.45 14.09 -0.28
C SER A 339 -19.22 14.00 0.64
N PHE A 340 -18.77 12.78 0.90
CA PHE A 340 -17.45 12.52 1.47
C PHE A 340 -16.44 12.42 0.34
N VAL A 341 -15.31 13.11 0.43
CA VAL A 341 -14.18 12.84 -0.45
C VAL A 341 -13.37 11.69 0.13
N LEU A 342 -13.25 10.59 -0.63
CA LEU A 342 -12.31 9.51 -0.36
C LEU A 342 -10.94 9.89 -0.94
N THR A 343 -9.94 10.01 -0.07
CA THR A 343 -8.52 10.11 -0.45
C THR A 343 -7.81 8.82 -0.13
N ARG A 344 -7.14 8.19 -1.10
CA ARG A 344 -6.24 7.04 -0.88
C ARG A 344 -4.79 7.50 -0.91
N LEU A 345 -4.10 7.32 0.20
CA LEU A 345 -2.67 7.57 0.37
C LEU A 345 -1.93 6.25 0.56
N HIS A 346 -0.81 6.08 -0.15
CA HIS A 346 0.06 4.92 -0.06
C HIS A 346 1.48 5.35 0.29
N ALA A 347 1.97 4.88 1.44
CA ALA A 347 3.32 5.12 1.91
C ALA A 347 4.12 3.81 1.92
N ARG A 348 5.37 3.82 1.45
CA ARG A 348 6.29 2.68 1.53
C ARG A 348 7.59 3.08 2.24
N TYR A 349 7.82 2.51 3.41
CA TYR A 349 8.87 2.97 4.32
C TYR A 349 9.46 1.83 5.15
N GLY A 350 10.74 1.92 5.50
CA GLY A 350 11.39 1.04 6.48
C GLY A 350 11.86 1.80 7.73
N LYS A 351 12.61 1.10 8.61
CA LYS A 351 13.17 1.65 9.87
C LYS A 351 14.01 2.93 9.70
N THR A 352 14.58 3.15 8.51
CA THR A 352 15.40 4.33 8.16
C THR A 352 14.61 5.48 7.54
N ASP A 353 13.38 5.24 7.08
CA ASP A 353 12.72 6.13 6.10
C ASP A 353 11.55 6.93 6.68
N ALA A 354 10.98 6.47 7.80
CA ALA A 354 9.87 7.13 8.49
C ALA A 354 10.24 7.46 9.95
N PRO A 355 10.99 8.56 10.18
CA PRO A 355 11.38 8.97 11.53
C PRO A 355 10.20 9.43 12.39
N ASN A 356 9.12 9.92 11.76
CA ASN A 356 7.99 10.60 12.37
C ASN A 356 6.66 9.90 12.04
N ASP A 357 5.64 10.15 12.84
CA ASP A 357 4.27 9.71 12.55
C ASP A 357 3.68 10.47 11.36
N LEU A 358 2.64 9.93 10.73
CA LEU A 358 1.99 10.59 9.60
C LEU A 358 1.09 11.70 10.14
N VAL A 359 1.35 12.97 9.80
CA VAL A 359 0.47 14.11 10.13
C VAL A 359 -0.21 14.58 8.85
N PHE A 360 -1.53 14.74 8.88
CA PHE A 360 -2.34 15.11 7.73
C PHE A 360 -2.81 16.57 7.80
N LYS A 361 -2.91 17.21 6.65
CA LYS A 361 -3.51 18.54 6.47
C LYS A 361 -4.57 18.48 5.36
N LYS A 362 -5.48 19.45 5.37
CA LYS A 362 -6.41 19.68 4.26
C LYS A 362 -5.64 20.01 2.98
N ALA A 363 -6.10 19.49 1.86
CA ALA A 363 -5.54 19.73 0.53
C ALA A 363 -6.61 20.30 -0.42
N GLY A 364 -6.18 21.07 -1.42
CA GLY A 364 -7.07 21.48 -2.51
C GLY A 364 -7.51 20.29 -3.37
N PRO A 365 -8.62 20.43 -4.12
CA PRO A 365 -9.06 19.46 -5.12
C PRO A 365 -7.99 19.18 -6.18
N ILE A 366 -7.92 17.92 -6.60
CA ILE A 366 -7.09 17.47 -7.72
C ILE A 366 -7.90 16.63 -8.71
N VAL A 367 -7.46 16.65 -9.97
CA VAL A 367 -8.05 15.89 -11.08
C VAL A 367 -6.98 15.13 -11.86
N GLY A 368 -7.38 14.02 -12.49
CA GLY A 368 -6.51 13.22 -13.35
C GLY A 368 -7.00 11.77 -13.44
N GLY A 369 -6.64 11.05 -14.50
CA GLY A 369 -7.12 9.67 -14.69
C GLY A 369 -8.56 9.59 -15.20
N ARG A 370 -9.04 10.60 -15.93
CA ARG A 370 -10.45 10.79 -16.33
C ARG A 370 -10.74 10.52 -17.82
N GLU A 371 -9.77 10.01 -18.58
CA GLU A 371 -9.81 9.96 -20.06
C GLU A 371 -10.16 11.29 -20.79
N GLN A 372 -10.08 12.44 -20.11
CA GLN A 372 -10.31 13.74 -20.74
C GLN A 372 -9.16 14.09 -21.68
N HIS A 373 -9.49 14.75 -22.80
CA HIS A 373 -8.52 15.24 -23.77
C HIS A 373 -8.48 16.77 -23.73
N ASP A 374 -7.31 17.36 -23.90
CA ASP A 374 -7.15 18.81 -23.99
C ASP A 374 -7.56 19.34 -25.39
N ALA A 375 -7.51 20.66 -25.57
CA ALA A 375 -7.88 21.33 -26.82
C ALA A 375 -6.99 20.95 -28.03
N SER A 376 -5.85 20.31 -27.81
CA SER A 376 -4.99 19.76 -28.87
C SER A 376 -5.33 18.30 -29.23
N GLY A 377 -6.30 17.70 -28.54
CA GLY A 377 -6.63 16.28 -28.66
C GLY A 377 -5.63 15.37 -27.93
N LYS A 378 -4.82 15.91 -27.00
CA LYS A 378 -3.93 15.10 -26.18
C LYS A 378 -4.64 14.62 -24.91
N LEU A 379 -4.52 13.34 -24.59
CA LEU A 379 -5.00 12.75 -23.35
C LEU A 379 -4.41 13.45 -22.11
N GLU A 380 -5.24 13.68 -21.10
CA GLU A 380 -4.84 14.16 -19.78
C GLU A 380 -3.85 13.19 -19.13
N GLU A 381 -2.58 13.54 -19.09
CA GLU A 381 -1.59 12.86 -18.25
C GLU A 381 -1.47 13.55 -16.89
N ARG A 382 -1.13 12.78 -15.84
CA ARG A 382 -0.75 13.25 -14.48
C ARG A 382 -1.93 13.83 -13.68
N ALA A 383 -1.68 14.07 -12.39
CA ALA A 383 -2.57 14.89 -11.57
C ALA A 383 -2.40 16.39 -11.88
N ARG A 384 -3.48 17.16 -11.74
CA ARG A 384 -3.47 18.63 -11.71
C ARG A 384 -4.33 19.14 -10.56
N VAL A 385 -3.97 20.31 -10.03
CA VAL A 385 -4.81 21.04 -9.06
C VAL A 385 -5.94 21.73 -9.84
N ASP A 386 -7.16 21.62 -9.34
CA ASP A 386 -8.37 22.16 -9.97
C ASP A 386 -9.06 23.12 -8.98
N GLN A 387 -8.48 24.31 -8.79
CA GLN A 387 -8.73 25.18 -7.61
C GLN A 387 -10.21 25.51 -7.36
N ASP A 388 -11.00 25.63 -8.43
CA ASP A 388 -12.42 25.97 -8.41
C ASP A 388 -13.35 24.76 -8.66
N GLY A 389 -12.76 23.57 -8.86
CA GLY A 389 -13.46 22.34 -9.22
C GLY A 389 -13.57 21.32 -8.09
N ALA A 390 -13.76 20.06 -8.47
CA ALA A 390 -14.00 18.95 -7.55
C ALA A 390 -12.89 17.89 -7.64
N ASN A 391 -12.69 17.15 -6.54
CA ASN A 391 -11.79 16.01 -6.51
C ASN A 391 -12.28 14.94 -7.51
N ASN A 392 -11.50 14.71 -8.57
CA ASN A 392 -11.75 13.71 -9.60
C ASN A 392 -10.41 13.10 -10.07
N PHE A 393 -9.62 12.60 -9.12
CA PHE A 393 -8.32 11.97 -9.37
C PHE A 393 -8.35 10.47 -9.07
N GLN A 394 -7.77 9.68 -9.97
CA GLN A 394 -7.56 8.24 -9.79
C GLN A 394 -6.29 7.80 -10.54
N GLY A 395 -5.69 6.67 -10.14
CA GLY A 395 -4.79 5.90 -11.01
C GLY A 395 -5.57 5.06 -12.02
N ARG A 396 -5.62 5.47 -13.28
CA ARG A 396 -6.24 4.75 -14.41
C ARG A 396 -5.16 4.32 -15.41
N TYR A 397 -5.22 3.08 -15.88
CA TYR A 397 -4.32 2.50 -16.89
C TYR A 397 -5.15 1.81 -17.97
N ALA A 398 -4.82 2.03 -19.25
CA ALA A 398 -5.67 1.62 -20.37
C ALA A 398 -4.97 0.62 -21.30
N ILE A 399 -5.59 -0.51 -21.57
CA ILE A 399 -5.26 -1.34 -22.74
C ILE A 399 -6.11 -0.84 -23.91
N ARG A 400 -5.46 -0.39 -24.99
CA ARG A 400 -6.14 0.13 -26.19
C ARG A 400 -6.08 -0.86 -27.35
N HIS A 401 -7.25 -1.30 -27.80
CA HIS A 401 -7.45 -2.22 -28.92
C HIS A 401 -7.80 -1.43 -30.19
N ALA A 402 -6.80 -1.19 -31.05
CA ALA A 402 -7.01 -0.49 -32.31
C ALA A 402 -7.95 -1.24 -33.26
N TRP A 403 -8.67 -0.52 -34.12
CA TRP A 403 -9.69 -1.10 -35.01
C TRP A 403 -9.04 -1.93 -36.11
N THR A 404 -9.26 -3.24 -36.03
CA THR A 404 -8.80 -4.26 -36.98
C THR A 404 -9.83 -4.62 -38.07
N GLY A 405 -11.04 -4.08 -37.98
CA GLY A 405 -12.10 -4.29 -38.96
C GLY A 405 -11.86 -3.55 -40.29
N PRO A 406 -12.68 -3.82 -41.33
CA PRO A 406 -12.56 -3.15 -42.62
C PRO A 406 -12.94 -1.67 -42.51
N VAL A 407 -12.06 -0.78 -42.98
CA VAL A 407 -12.34 0.67 -43.10
C VAL A 407 -12.89 0.93 -44.50
N LYS A 408 -14.17 1.31 -44.59
CA LYS A 408 -14.93 1.38 -45.87
C LYS A 408 -15.25 2.79 -46.36
N CYS A 409 -14.96 3.82 -45.56
CA CYS A 409 -15.24 5.22 -45.86
C CYS A 409 -13.96 5.94 -46.33
N GLU A 410 -14.14 7.00 -47.12
CA GLU A 410 -13.03 7.80 -47.66
C GLU A 410 -12.31 8.64 -46.58
N ASN A 411 -13.02 9.04 -45.52
CA ASN A 411 -12.52 9.93 -44.47
C ASN A 411 -12.68 9.30 -43.07
N PRO A 412 -11.87 8.27 -42.73
CA PRO A 412 -11.99 7.56 -41.46
C PRO A 412 -11.52 8.40 -40.26
N LYS A 413 -12.31 8.38 -39.18
CA LYS A 413 -12.01 9.06 -37.91
C LYS A 413 -11.46 8.06 -36.89
N ARG A 414 -10.13 8.00 -36.79
CA ARG A 414 -9.42 7.17 -35.80
C ARG A 414 -9.29 7.85 -34.44
N GLY A 415 -8.98 7.05 -33.41
CA GLY A 415 -8.83 7.51 -32.02
C GLY A 415 -10.15 7.75 -31.29
N ILE A 416 -11.27 7.26 -31.81
CA ILE A 416 -12.55 7.24 -31.10
C ILE A 416 -12.60 5.96 -30.28
N TRP A 417 -12.52 6.07 -28.95
CA TRP A 417 -12.41 4.94 -28.03
C TRP A 417 -13.73 4.67 -27.28
N GLY A 418 -14.05 3.40 -27.05
CA GLY A 418 -15.28 2.98 -26.36
C GLY A 418 -15.27 1.51 -25.98
N GLY A 419 -16.47 0.94 -25.77
CA GLY A 419 -16.64 -0.49 -25.47
C GLY A 419 -16.38 -1.40 -26.68
N PRO A 420 -16.35 -2.73 -26.47
CA PRO A 420 -15.99 -3.70 -27.51
C PRO A 420 -16.99 -3.67 -28.70
N PRO A 421 -16.51 -3.55 -29.95
CA PRO A 421 -17.36 -3.53 -31.13
C PRO A 421 -17.96 -4.92 -31.38
N GLY A 422 -19.22 -5.07 -30.99
CA GLY A 422 -19.93 -6.35 -30.90
C GLY A 422 -20.83 -6.45 -29.65
N GLY A 423 -20.62 -5.58 -28.66
CA GLY A 423 -21.30 -5.62 -27.38
C GLY A 423 -20.58 -6.50 -26.37
N GLY A 424 -20.88 -6.25 -25.08
CA GLY A 424 -20.15 -6.81 -23.94
C GLY A 424 -19.65 -5.68 -23.03
N GLU A 425 -19.61 -5.92 -21.72
CA GLU A 425 -19.10 -4.94 -20.77
C GLU A 425 -17.56 -4.92 -20.77
N PRO A 426 -16.91 -3.74 -20.78
CA PRO A 426 -15.47 -3.64 -20.58
C PRO A 426 -15.08 -4.21 -19.22
N THR A 427 -14.22 -5.23 -19.21
CA THR A 427 -13.72 -5.81 -17.95
C THR A 427 -12.77 -4.84 -17.26
N GLN A 428 -13.18 -4.34 -16.10
CA GLN A 428 -12.32 -3.57 -15.21
C GLN A 428 -11.58 -4.51 -14.26
N LYS A 429 -10.28 -4.26 -14.03
CA LYS A 429 -9.53 -4.91 -12.95
C LYS A 429 -8.99 -3.84 -11.99
N VAL A 430 -8.94 -4.16 -10.70
CA VAL A 430 -8.35 -3.29 -9.66
C VAL A 430 -7.09 -3.90 -9.09
N ALA A 431 -6.14 -3.05 -8.70
CA ALA A 431 -4.98 -3.42 -7.93
C ALA A 431 -5.29 -3.27 -6.43
N THR A 432 -6.05 -4.21 -5.88
CA THR A 432 -6.14 -4.45 -4.43
C THR A 432 -4.90 -5.20 -3.96
N ASP A 433 -4.67 -5.30 -2.64
CA ASP A 433 -3.61 -6.14 -2.06
C ASP A 433 -2.19 -5.89 -2.59
N VAL A 434 -1.91 -4.66 -3.08
CA VAL A 434 -0.62 -4.26 -3.69
C VAL A 434 0.58 -4.52 -2.78
N ALA A 435 0.38 -4.51 -1.46
CA ALA A 435 1.37 -4.87 -0.46
C ALA A 435 1.93 -6.30 -0.62
N PHE A 436 1.17 -7.19 -1.25
CA PHE A 436 1.53 -8.59 -1.54
C PHE A 436 1.88 -8.85 -3.01
N ALA A 437 1.76 -7.84 -3.88
CA ALA A 437 2.00 -8.01 -5.30
C ALA A 437 3.49 -8.38 -5.57
N PRO A 438 3.79 -9.40 -6.40
CA PRO A 438 5.17 -9.82 -6.65
C PRO A 438 6.05 -8.71 -7.24
N ARG A 439 6.97 -8.19 -6.42
CA ARG A 439 7.91 -7.13 -6.83
C ARG A 439 9.09 -7.70 -7.62
N GLY A 440 9.63 -6.90 -8.54
CA GLY A 440 10.80 -7.27 -9.37
C GLY A 440 10.56 -8.36 -10.42
N LYS A 441 9.31 -8.77 -10.67
CA LYS A 441 8.95 -9.79 -11.70
C LYS A 441 8.75 -9.22 -13.10
N VAL A 442 8.64 -7.90 -13.22
CA VAL A 442 8.38 -7.16 -14.46
C VAL A 442 9.44 -6.08 -14.69
N GLN A 443 9.68 -5.74 -15.96
CA GLN A 443 10.38 -4.51 -16.34
C GLN A 443 9.32 -3.49 -16.78
N LEU A 444 9.11 -2.45 -15.96
CA LEU A 444 8.03 -1.46 -16.16
C LEU A 444 8.03 -0.84 -17.57
N SER A 445 9.23 -0.50 -18.09
CA SER A 445 9.41 0.07 -19.44
C SER A 445 8.94 -0.86 -20.56
N ASN A 446 8.89 -2.18 -20.33
CA ASN A 446 8.38 -3.15 -21.30
C ASN A 446 6.85 -3.24 -21.29
N LEU A 447 6.17 -2.80 -20.23
CA LEU A 447 4.72 -2.94 -20.04
C LEU A 447 3.94 -1.66 -20.36
N VAL A 448 4.54 -0.48 -20.22
CA VAL A 448 3.95 0.77 -20.72
C VAL A 448 3.98 0.81 -22.25
N ALA A 449 2.93 1.35 -22.87
CA ALA A 449 2.86 1.60 -24.32
C ALA A 449 3.39 2.99 -24.70
N GLN A 450 3.52 3.90 -23.73
CA GLN A 450 3.99 5.28 -23.89
C GLN A 450 5.15 5.62 -22.93
N ASP A 451 5.89 6.68 -23.23
CA ASP A 451 6.83 7.28 -22.28
C ASP A 451 6.09 7.82 -21.06
N VAL A 452 6.72 7.74 -19.88
CA VAL A 452 6.19 8.30 -18.62
C VAL A 452 7.25 9.26 -18.03
N PRO A 453 7.33 10.51 -18.53
CA PRO A 453 8.38 11.45 -18.16
C PRO A 453 8.40 11.81 -16.68
N GLU A 454 7.23 11.86 -16.03
CA GLU A 454 7.04 12.15 -14.59
C GLU A 454 7.91 11.26 -13.69
N ILE A 455 8.17 10.03 -14.12
CA ILE A 455 8.99 9.05 -13.40
C ILE A 455 10.21 8.58 -14.21
N GLY A 456 10.56 9.32 -15.27
CA GLY A 456 11.73 9.05 -16.11
C GLY A 456 11.74 7.64 -16.72
N VAL A 457 10.59 7.12 -17.14
CA VAL A 457 10.47 5.84 -17.85
C VAL A 457 10.29 6.14 -19.35
N LYS A 458 11.03 5.42 -20.19
CA LYS A 458 10.81 5.42 -21.64
C LYS A 458 10.31 4.05 -22.10
N ALA A 459 9.32 4.01 -22.98
CA ALA A 459 8.75 2.76 -23.45
C ALA A 459 9.80 1.93 -24.21
N GLY A 460 9.90 0.64 -23.89
CA GLY A 460 10.86 -0.30 -24.48
C GLY A 460 12.33 -0.09 -24.10
N VAL A 461 12.69 0.93 -23.32
CA VAL A 461 14.08 1.20 -22.89
C VAL A 461 14.30 0.64 -21.48
N PRO A 462 15.23 -0.32 -21.27
CA PRO A 462 15.48 -0.87 -19.93
C PRO A 462 15.88 0.19 -18.90
N LEU A 463 15.30 0.11 -17.70
CA LEU A 463 15.61 1.04 -16.61
C LEU A 463 16.99 0.75 -15.98
N PRO A 464 17.81 1.78 -15.68
CA PRO A 464 19.09 1.59 -15.00
C PRO A 464 18.90 0.91 -13.63
N GLY A 465 19.62 -0.19 -13.40
CA GLY A 465 19.55 -0.97 -12.15
C GLY A 465 18.34 -1.91 -12.03
N GLY A 466 17.45 -1.98 -13.02
CA GLY A 466 16.36 -2.95 -13.04
C GLY A 466 16.90 -4.37 -13.26
N ALA A 467 16.81 -5.23 -12.24
CA ALA A 467 17.24 -6.63 -12.28
C ALA A 467 16.32 -7.52 -13.15
N GLY A 468 16.28 -7.23 -14.45
CA GLY A 468 15.67 -8.11 -15.44
C GLY A 468 16.55 -9.34 -15.65
N PHE A 469 16.16 -10.48 -15.05
CA PHE A 469 16.66 -11.78 -15.44
C PHE A 469 16.25 -12.08 -16.88
N THR A 470 17.05 -11.60 -17.84
CA THR A 470 16.95 -12.03 -19.22
C THR A 470 17.48 -13.46 -19.30
N ASN A 471 16.56 -14.43 -19.30
CA ASN A 471 16.85 -15.78 -19.77
C ASN A 471 17.12 -15.73 -21.28
N LYS A 472 18.29 -15.19 -21.64
CA LYS A 472 18.86 -15.34 -22.96
C LYS A 472 19.47 -16.74 -23.00
N PRO A 473 18.95 -17.69 -23.80
CA PRO A 473 19.64 -18.96 -23.96
C PRO A 473 21.04 -18.67 -24.53
N GLN A 474 22.08 -19.13 -23.84
CA GLN A 474 23.45 -19.04 -24.34
C GLN A 474 23.60 -20.03 -25.51
N GLY A 475 23.24 -19.58 -26.71
CA GLY A 475 23.59 -20.27 -27.95
C GLY A 475 25.11 -20.30 -28.09
N CYS A 476 25.68 -21.51 -28.24
CA CYS A 476 27.11 -21.68 -28.50
C CYS A 476 27.48 -21.05 -29.85
N GLY A 477 28.06 -19.84 -29.81
CA GLY A 477 28.71 -19.21 -30.96
C GLY A 477 30.22 -19.45 -30.91
N CYS A 478 30.74 -20.26 -31.84
CA CYS A 478 32.19 -20.38 -32.02
C CYS A 478 32.74 -19.06 -32.56
N GLN A 479 33.79 -18.51 -31.92
CA GLN A 479 34.50 -17.35 -32.44
C GLN A 479 35.98 -17.71 -32.65
N SER A 480 36.40 -17.69 -33.91
CA SER A 480 37.74 -18.07 -34.36
C SER A 480 38.42 -16.91 -35.08
N GLY A 481 39.71 -16.70 -34.79
CA GLY A 481 40.54 -15.64 -35.36
C GLY A 481 40.46 -14.34 -34.55
N GLY A 482 41.57 -13.64 -34.28
CA GLY A 482 42.95 -13.89 -34.69
C GLY A 482 43.66 -12.55 -34.86
N GLY A 483 44.70 -12.29 -34.08
CA GLY A 483 45.37 -10.98 -34.06
C GLY A 483 46.38 -10.88 -32.93
N THR A 484 47.58 -11.40 -33.18
CA THR A 484 48.74 -11.22 -32.29
C THR A 484 49.48 -9.95 -32.67
N ASP A 485 49.81 -9.11 -31.69
CA ASP A 485 51.00 -8.26 -31.75
C ASP A 485 51.86 -8.49 -30.52
N VAL A 486 53.13 -8.83 -30.77
CA VAL A 486 54.17 -9.09 -29.77
C VAL A 486 55.38 -8.25 -30.13
N VAL A 487 55.87 -7.44 -29.20
CA VAL A 487 57.15 -6.74 -29.34
C VAL A 487 57.96 -6.91 -28.05
N VAL A 488 59.00 -7.76 -28.14
CA VAL A 488 60.40 -7.55 -27.67
C VAL A 488 60.60 -7.04 -26.23
N ALA A 489 61.51 -7.54 -25.39
CA ALA A 489 62.40 -8.71 -25.26
C ALA A 489 62.96 -8.61 -23.80
N GLY A 490 63.62 -9.56 -23.16
CA GLY A 490 64.17 -10.86 -23.53
C GLY A 490 65.45 -11.06 -22.70
N LEU A 491 65.80 -12.30 -22.35
CA LEU A 491 67.17 -12.80 -22.16
C LEU A 491 67.10 -14.25 -21.69
N ALA A 492 67.70 -15.16 -22.46
CA ALA A 492 67.86 -16.55 -22.09
C ALA A 492 69.19 -16.74 -21.37
N PHE A 493 69.27 -17.70 -20.44
CA PHE A 493 70.47 -18.52 -20.28
C PHE A 493 70.10 -19.93 -19.82
N ALA A 494 70.61 -20.93 -20.54
CA ALA A 494 70.47 -22.33 -20.19
C ALA A 494 71.57 -22.74 -19.18
N GLY A 495 71.26 -23.64 -18.25
CA GLY A 495 72.19 -24.07 -17.20
C GLY A 495 71.80 -25.41 -16.57
N LEU A 496 72.04 -26.49 -17.31
CA LEU A 496 71.70 -27.86 -16.90
C LEU A 496 72.91 -28.47 -16.15
N ILE A 497 72.90 -28.52 -14.81
CA ILE A 497 73.92 -29.24 -14.03
C ILE A 497 73.29 -30.13 -12.95
N LEU A 498 73.75 -31.38 -12.91
CA LEU A 498 73.34 -32.44 -11.99
C LEU A 498 74.09 -32.39 -10.65
N LEU A 499 73.36 -32.79 -9.60
CA LEU A 499 73.81 -33.48 -8.37
C LEU A 499 75.32 -33.55 -8.07
N GLY A 500 75.73 -32.88 -6.99
CA GLY A 500 77.05 -33.04 -6.37
C GLY A 500 77.01 -33.12 -4.84
N ARG A 501 76.69 -34.30 -4.28
CA ARG A 501 76.87 -34.56 -2.83
C ARG A 501 77.70 -35.83 -2.60
N ARG A 502 79.03 -35.69 -2.70
CA ARG A 502 79.98 -36.76 -2.36
C ARG A 502 80.64 -36.47 -1.02
N ARG A 503 80.44 -37.38 -0.06
CA ARG A 503 81.08 -37.36 1.27
C ARG A 503 82.60 -37.33 1.15
N ARG A 504 83.28 -36.52 1.97
CA ARG A 504 84.58 -36.91 2.55
C ARG A 504 84.85 -36.26 3.91
N LYS A 505 84.90 -37.14 4.92
CA LYS A 505 85.55 -37.05 6.24
C LYS A 505 85.09 -35.99 7.26
N SER A 506 84.81 -36.54 8.44
CA SER A 506 84.76 -35.94 9.79
C SER A 506 83.68 -34.90 10.04
#